data_AF-A0A949CGS5-F1
#
_entry.id   AF-A0A949CGS5-F1
#
_cell.length_a   1.000
_cell.length_b   1.000
_cell.length_c   1.000
_cell.angle_alpha   90.00
_cell.angle_beta   90.00
_cell.angle_gamma   90.00
#
_symmetry.space_group_name_H-M   'P 1'
#
loop_
_entity.id
_entity.type
_entity.pdbx_description
1 polymer ?
#
loop_
_entity_poly.entity_id
_entity_poly.type
_entity_poly.pdbx_seq_one_letter_code
_entity_poly.pdbx_strand_id
1 'polypeptide(L)'
;MSNQFLVVDREVPYLHISQIELETRALLEEYEYKFGRKVTAPIPIDSITEIHLQLTLEFKDMKTLFPFADVHGAIWFDEGIVGIEQ
;
A
#
# COMPACT_ATOMS: atom_id res chain seq x y z
N MET A 1 11.00 25.09 4.01
CA MET A 1 11.36 24.71 2.63
C MET A 1 10.20 23.89 2.10
N SER A 2 9.48 24.43 1.13
CA SER A 2 8.21 23.87 0.65
C SER A 2 8.52 22.70 -0.28
N ASN A 3 8.27 21.47 0.16
CA ASN A 3 8.35 20.31 -0.71
C ASN A 3 7.10 20.32 -1.60
N GLN A 4 7.25 20.80 -2.82
CA GLN A 4 6.24 20.67 -3.85
C GLN A 4 6.02 19.18 -4.08
N PHE A 5 4.84 18.66 -3.76
CA PHE A 5 4.40 17.37 -4.25
C PHE A 5 4.36 17.47 -5.78
N LEU A 6 5.41 17.01 -6.44
CA LEU A 6 5.40 16.80 -7.88
C LEU A 6 4.40 15.68 -8.12
N VAL A 7 3.19 16.04 -8.52
CA VAL A 7 2.26 15.10 -9.13
C VAL A 7 2.92 14.68 -10.44
N VAL A 8 3.66 13.58 -10.39
CA VAL A 8 4.15 12.93 -11.59
C VAL A 8 2.90 12.45 -12.32
N ASP A 9 2.64 13.00 -13.49
CA ASP A 9 1.55 12.57 -14.37
C ASP A 9 1.89 11.18 -14.91
N ARG A 10 1.72 10.17 -14.04
CA ARG A 10 1.72 8.77 -14.45
C ARG A 10 0.30 8.46 -14.86
N GLU A 11 0.12 8.09 -16.12
CA GLU A 11 -1.14 7.50 -16.57
C GLU A 11 -1.36 6.18 -15.82
N VAL A 12 -2.14 6.24 -14.74
CA VAL A 12 -2.60 5.05 -14.03
C VAL A 12 -3.85 4.56 -14.75
N PRO A 13 -3.82 3.37 -15.38
CA PRO A 13 -4.99 2.87 -16.08
C PRO A 13 -6.13 2.63 -15.09
N TYR A 14 -7.36 2.94 -15.51
CA TYR A 14 -8.54 2.58 -14.75
C TYR A 14 -8.62 1.06 -14.61
N LEU A 15 -8.77 0.57 -13.37
CA LEU A 15 -9.00 -0.84 -13.06
C LEU A 15 -10.45 -1.04 -12.64
N HIS A 16 -11.12 -2.01 -13.26
CA HIS A 16 -12.47 -2.40 -12.86
C HIS A 16 -12.44 -3.09 -11.48
N ILE A 17 -13.48 -2.91 -10.68
CA ILE A 17 -13.54 -3.47 -9.32
C ILE A 17 -13.34 -5.00 -9.32
N SER A 18 -13.90 -5.70 -10.31
CA SER A 18 -13.73 -7.16 -10.44
C SER A 18 -12.27 -7.57 -10.69
N GLN A 19 -11.49 -6.71 -11.33
CA GLN A 19 -10.06 -6.95 -11.52
C GLN A 19 -9.32 -6.78 -10.19
N ILE A 20 -9.62 -5.72 -9.44
CA ILE A 20 -9.04 -5.51 -8.11
C ILE A 20 -9.33 -6.70 -7.20
N GLU A 21 -10.56 -7.23 -7.19
CA GLU A 21 -10.93 -8.40 -6.40
C GLU A 21 -10.18 -9.67 -6.83
N LEU A 22 -10.01 -9.87 -8.15
CA LEU A 22 -9.29 -11.00 -8.71
C LEU A 22 -7.80 -10.97 -8.31
N GLU A 23 -7.15 -9.83 -8.53
CA GLU A 23 -5.73 -9.62 -8.18
C GLU A 23 -5.52 -9.72 -6.67
N THR A 24 -6.44 -9.18 -5.86
CA THR A 24 -6.40 -9.32 -4.41
C THR A 24 -6.47 -10.79 -3.98
N ARG A 25 -7.34 -11.60 -4.61
CA ARG A 25 -7.41 -13.03 -4.31
C ARG A 25 -6.11 -13.75 -4.67
N ALA A 26 -5.56 -13.47 -5.85
CA ALA A 26 -4.29 -14.04 -6.29
C ALA A 26 -3.15 -13.70 -5.32
N LEU A 27 -3.07 -12.45 -4.87
CA LEU A 27 -2.10 -11.99 -3.86
C LEU A 27 -2.20 -12.80 -2.56
N LEU A 28 -3.42 -12.99 -2.05
CA LEU A 28 -3.65 -13.75 -0.83
C LEU A 28 -3.28 -15.23 -1.00
N GLU A 29 -3.70 -15.85 -2.09
CA GLU A 29 -3.37 -17.26 -2.39
C GLU A 29 -1.85 -17.47 -2.54
N GLU A 30 -1.15 -16.54 -3.18
CA GLU A 30 0.31 -16.59 -3.31
C GLU A 30 1.00 -16.49 -1.95
N TYR A 31 0.53 -15.58 -1.08
CA TYR A 31 1.02 -15.50 0.30
C TYR A 31 0.77 -16.80 1.08
N GLU A 32 -0.44 -17.36 0.99
CA GLU A 32 -0.79 -18.61 1.66
C GLU A 32 0.14 -19.75 1.22
N TYR A 33 0.37 -19.85 -0.08
CA TYR A 33 1.25 -20.85 -0.68
C TYR A 33 2.70 -20.68 -0.22
N LYS A 34 3.23 -19.46 -0.28
CA LYS A 34 4.64 -19.15 0.04
C LYS A 34 4.97 -19.38 1.52
N PHE A 35 4.05 -19.05 2.42
CA PHE A 35 4.29 -19.14 3.86
C PHE A 35 3.61 -20.34 4.53
N GLY A 36 2.85 -21.14 3.78
CA GLY A 36 2.10 -22.29 4.30
C GLY A 36 1.07 -21.91 5.35
N ARG A 37 0.54 -20.69 5.28
CA ARG A 37 -0.36 -20.11 6.28
C ARG A 37 -1.60 -19.55 5.61
N LYS A 38 -2.75 -20.12 5.94
CA LYS A 38 -4.03 -19.60 5.47
C LYS A 38 -4.24 -18.16 5.96
N VAL A 39 -4.64 -17.27 5.07
CA VAL A 39 -5.04 -15.91 5.39
C VAL A 39 -6.48 -15.94 5.88
N THR A 40 -6.65 -15.72 7.17
CA THR A 40 -7.96 -15.50 7.80
C THR A 40 -7.92 -14.20 8.57
N ALA A 41 -9.08 -13.64 8.92
CA ALA A 41 -9.11 -12.51 9.85
C ALA A 41 -8.48 -12.91 11.20
N PRO A 42 -7.64 -12.06 11.82
CA PRO A 42 -7.15 -10.78 11.32
C PRO A 42 -6.15 -10.95 10.16
N ILE A 43 -6.33 -10.18 9.09
CA ILE A 43 -5.47 -10.24 7.89
C ILE A 43 -4.06 -9.79 8.27
N PRO A 44 -3.00 -10.54 7.93
CA PRO A 44 -1.62 -10.20 8.31
C PRO A 44 -1.05 -9.14 7.35
N ILE A 45 -1.60 -7.92 7.39
CA ILE A 45 -1.25 -6.82 6.48
C ILE A 45 0.24 -6.48 6.53
N ASP A 46 0.84 -6.44 7.73
CA ASP A 46 2.26 -6.13 7.88
C ASP A 46 3.12 -7.16 7.15
N SER A 47 2.84 -8.46 7.32
CA SER A 47 3.60 -9.52 6.67
C SER A 47 3.37 -9.58 5.15
N ILE A 48 2.15 -9.33 4.68
CA ILE A 48 1.85 -9.25 3.25
C ILE A 48 2.60 -8.07 2.63
N THR A 49 2.56 -6.90 3.28
CA THR A 49 3.20 -5.68 2.78
C THR A 49 4.72 -5.80 2.81
N GLU A 50 5.29 -6.22 3.93
CA GLU A 50 6.74 -6.20 4.13
C GLU A 50 7.47 -7.42 3.58
N ILE A 51 6.89 -8.61 3.73
CA ILE A 51 7.60 -9.86 3.40
C ILE A 51 7.22 -10.35 2.01
N HIS A 52 5.94 -10.23 1.65
CA HIS A 52 5.47 -10.71 0.34
C HIS A 52 5.68 -9.69 -0.76
N LEU A 53 5.20 -8.45 -0.56
CA LEU A 53 5.35 -7.36 -1.52
C LEU A 53 6.70 -6.64 -1.43
N GLN A 54 7.49 -6.90 -0.38
CA GLN A 54 8.82 -6.30 -0.17
C GLN A 54 8.79 -4.76 -0.07
N LEU A 55 7.69 -4.22 0.45
CA LEU A 55 7.54 -2.79 0.74
C LEU A 55 7.93 -2.50 2.20
N THR A 56 8.19 -1.25 2.53
CA THR A 56 8.38 -0.84 3.94
C THR A 56 7.10 -0.17 4.44
N LEU A 57 6.59 -0.61 5.59
CA LEU A 57 5.44 0.04 6.24
C LEU A 57 5.94 1.02 7.31
N GLU A 58 5.55 2.29 7.21
CA GLU A 58 5.97 3.34 8.13
C GLU A 58 4.78 4.10 8.71
N PHE A 59 4.82 4.38 10.01
CA PHE A 59 3.92 5.35 10.64
C PHE A 59 4.49 6.75 10.43
N LYS A 60 3.73 7.64 9.78
CA LYS A 60 4.12 9.03 9.54
C LYS A 60 2.99 9.97 9.94
N ASP A 61 3.36 11.22 10.26
CA ASP A 61 2.39 12.29 10.44
C ASP A 61 1.93 12.81 9.06
N MET A 62 0.84 12.24 8.57
CA MET A 62 0.20 12.60 7.30
C MET A 62 -0.39 13.99 7.34
N LYS A 63 -0.82 14.51 8.50
CA LYS A 63 -1.32 15.88 8.61
C LYS A 63 -0.21 16.89 8.37
N THR A 64 0.99 16.61 8.87
CA THR A 64 2.17 17.43 8.61
C THR A 64 2.66 17.29 7.17
N LEU A 65 2.62 16.08 6.60
CA LEU A 65 3.04 15.84 5.21
C LEU A 65 2.04 16.45 4.20
N PHE A 66 0.74 16.27 4.43
CA PHE A 66 -0.34 16.68 3.55
C PHE A 66 -1.27 17.69 4.25
N PRO A 67 -0.81 18.90 4.59
CA PRO A 67 -1.58 19.85 5.41
C PRO A 67 -2.85 20.38 4.73
N PHE A 68 -3.07 20.05 3.46
CA PHE A 68 -4.19 20.51 2.64
C PHE A 68 -5.25 19.43 2.38
N ALA A 69 -5.04 18.19 2.87
CA ALA A 69 -5.92 17.07 2.60
C ALA A 69 -5.99 16.11 3.79
N ASP A 70 -7.14 15.46 3.97
CA ASP A 70 -7.31 14.42 4.99
C ASP A 70 -6.82 13.09 4.44
N VAL A 71 -5.50 12.88 4.54
CA VAL A 71 -4.81 11.70 4.01
C VAL A 71 -4.53 10.74 5.16
N HIS A 72 -5.10 9.52 5.11
CA HIS A 72 -4.83 8.48 6.10
C HIS A 72 -3.62 7.60 5.77
N GLY A 73 -3.17 7.63 4.52
CA GLY A 73 -2.00 6.90 4.08
C GLY A 73 -1.64 7.24 2.64
N ALA A 74 -0.39 6.99 2.29
CA ALA A 74 0.17 7.23 0.97
C ALA A 74 1.22 6.17 0.63
N ILE A 75 1.44 5.96 -0.66
CA ILE A 75 2.52 5.11 -1.16
C ILE A 75 3.50 5.94 -1.97
N TRP A 76 4.78 5.76 -1.67
CA TRP A 76 5.92 6.31 -2.38
C TRP A 76 6.53 5.18 -3.21
N PHE A 77 6.06 5.06 -4.46
CA PHE A 77 6.37 3.90 -5.32
C PHE A 77 7.87 3.76 -5.62
N ASP A 78 8.58 4.87 -5.82
CA ASP A 78 10.00 4.84 -6.20
C ASP A 78 10.87 4.44 -4.99
N GLU A 79 10.40 4.73 -3.78
CA GLU A 79 11.03 4.39 -2.51
C GLU A 79 10.57 3.05 -1.95
N GLY A 80 9.48 2.47 -2.47
CA GLY A 80 8.90 1.23 -1.95
C GLY A 80 8.32 1.38 -0.55
N ILE A 81 7.82 2.57 -0.19
CA ILE A 81 7.32 2.88 1.17
C ILE A 81 5.81 3.06 1.14
N VAL A 82 5.12 2.38 2.06
CA VAL A 82 3.73 2.66 2.43
C VAL A 82 3.75 3.40 3.76
N GLY A 83 3.25 4.63 3.77
CA GLY A 83 3.05 5.38 5.00
C GLY A 83 1.60 5.35 5.45
N ILE A 84 1.37 5.17 6.74
CA ILE A 84 0.06 5.29 7.38
C ILE A 84 0.10 6.34 8.49
N GLU A 85 -1.01 7.05 8.68
CA GLU A 85 -1.15 8.01 9.79
C GLU A 85 -0.94 7.29 11.13
N GLN A 86 -0.17 7.93 12.01
CA GLN A 86 0.11 7.44 13.37
C GLN A 86 -1.01 7.72 14.37
#